data_AF-A0A291RUI6-F1
#
_entry.id   AF-A0A291RUI6-F1
#
_cell.length_a   1.000
_cell.length_b   1.000
_cell.length_c   1.000
_cell.angle_alpha   90.00
_cell.angle_beta   90.00
_cell.angle_gamma   90.00
#
_symmetry.space_group_name_H-M   'P 1'
#
loop_
_entity.id
_entity.type
_entity.pdbx_description
1 polymer ?
#
loop_
_entity_poly.entity_id
_entity_poly.type
_entity_poly.pdbx_seq_one_letter_code
_entity_poly.pdbx_strand_id
1 'polypeptide(L)'
;MAAERGAAEPSLVPDREVFGAYTHEEIWELVRETLDPAALGAAAESWRRHAELIDRAFRAFAANTESELAHWTGPVADQTRRVTRDFVARGLAAAATCAALHRLMASNAEAAQSIRGALLPPPAPYRPLADPAAEAVHGGRRRMEHDLEAAAALADARDVMTYVYNATLPASGDRVPRFAPAPEPGGGRR
;
A
#
# COMPACT_ATOMS: atom_id res chain seq x y z
N MET A 1 -21.25 -26.19 -4.76
CA MET A 1 -21.35 -24.77 -4.35
C MET A 1 -20.80 -24.63 -2.94
N ALA A 2 -19.57 -24.14 -2.82
CA ALA A 2 -19.08 -23.37 -1.68
C ALA A 2 -17.80 -22.68 -2.18
N ALA A 3 -17.88 -21.36 -2.37
CA ALA A 3 -16.83 -20.56 -2.94
C ALA A 3 -15.65 -20.45 -1.96
N GLU A 4 -14.45 -20.78 -2.42
CA GLU A 4 -13.21 -20.32 -1.79
C GLU A 4 -13.23 -18.78 -1.80
N ARG A 5 -13.59 -18.19 -0.66
CA ARG A 5 -13.31 -16.79 -0.39
C ARG A 5 -11.78 -16.66 -0.38
N GLY A 6 -11.24 -15.89 -1.32
CA GLY A 6 -9.81 -15.64 -1.46
C GLY A 6 -9.19 -15.31 -0.11
N ALA A 7 -8.35 -16.21 0.38
CA ALA A 7 -7.67 -16.08 1.65
C ALA A 7 -6.58 -15.01 1.53
N ALA A 8 -6.92 -13.77 1.92
CA ALA A 8 -5.92 -12.77 2.28
C ALA A 8 -5.09 -13.32 3.45
N GLU A 9 -3.78 -13.07 3.47
CA GLU A 9 -2.94 -13.47 4.61
C GLU A 9 -3.43 -12.79 5.90
N PRO A 10 -3.29 -13.47 7.06
CA PRO A 10 -3.36 -12.78 8.33
C PRO A 10 -2.29 -11.68 8.36
N SER A 11 -2.62 -10.53 8.93
CA SER A 11 -1.69 -9.40 9.04
C SER A 11 -0.35 -9.84 9.64
N LEU A 12 0.75 -9.50 8.95
CA LEU A 12 2.10 -9.88 9.36
C LEU A 12 2.59 -9.08 10.59
N VAL A 13 1.89 -7.99 10.93
CA VAL A 13 2.14 -7.14 12.10
C VAL A 13 0.80 -6.81 12.77
N PRO A 14 0.34 -7.60 13.75
CA PRO A 14 -0.96 -7.36 14.39
C PRO A 14 -0.94 -6.18 15.38
N ASP A 15 0.23 -5.78 15.86
CA ASP A 15 0.38 -4.67 16.80
C ASP A 15 0.37 -3.34 16.04
N ARG A 16 -0.65 -2.51 16.30
CA ARG A 16 -0.68 -1.13 15.84
C ARG A 16 0.38 -0.32 16.57
N GLU A 17 1.12 0.49 15.82
CA GLU A 17 2.15 1.37 16.37
C GLU A 17 1.55 2.29 17.45
N VAL A 18 2.17 2.29 18.64
CA VAL A 18 1.78 3.18 19.75
C VAL A 18 2.66 4.42 19.69
N PHE A 19 2.13 5.50 19.14
CA PHE A 19 2.87 6.75 18.92
C PHE A 19 3.14 7.57 20.21
N GLY A 20 2.64 7.11 21.36
CA GLY A 20 2.79 7.80 22.65
C GLY A 20 4.23 7.88 23.17
N ALA A 21 5.14 7.05 22.65
CA ALA A 21 6.56 7.06 23.04
C ALA A 21 7.41 8.07 22.25
N TYR A 22 6.92 8.56 21.11
CA TYR A 22 7.67 9.47 20.24
C TYR A 22 7.42 10.93 20.58
N THR A 23 8.45 11.75 20.35
CA THR A 23 8.40 13.20 20.28
C THR A 23 7.77 13.67 18.97
N HIS A 24 7.38 14.95 18.89
CA HIS A 24 6.80 15.52 17.66
C HIS A 24 7.82 15.48 16.52
N GLU A 25 9.08 15.81 16.80
CA GLU A 25 10.18 15.74 15.84
C GLU A 25 10.33 14.33 15.25
N GLU A 26 10.37 13.30 16.10
CA GLU A 26 10.50 11.91 15.64
C GLU A 26 9.31 11.48 14.78
N ILE A 27 8.08 11.83 15.17
CA ILE A 27 6.88 11.54 14.37
C ILE A 27 6.99 12.23 13.00
N TRP A 28 7.37 13.51 12.99
CA TRP A 28 7.48 14.31 11.78
C TRP A 28 8.54 13.77 10.81
N GLU A 29 9.73 13.45 11.32
CA GLU A 29 10.81 12.88 10.52
C GLU A 29 10.46 11.49 10.00
N LEU A 30 9.96 10.59 10.86
CA LEU A 30 9.59 9.23 10.44
C LEU A 30 8.54 9.24 9.33
N VAL A 31 7.51 10.09 9.45
CA VAL A 31 6.47 10.25 8.43
C VAL A 31 7.02 10.83 7.14
N ARG A 32 8.04 11.70 7.18
CA ARG A 32 8.59 12.29 5.95
C ARG A 32 9.63 11.43 5.26
N GLU A 33 10.49 10.78 6.02
CA GLU A 33 11.60 9.96 5.52
C GLU A 33 11.14 8.57 5.08
N THR A 34 10.20 7.97 5.82
CA THR A 34 9.79 6.58 5.57
C THR A 34 8.59 6.49 4.63
N LEU A 35 7.66 7.45 4.72
CA LEU A 35 6.42 7.42 3.95
C LEU A 35 6.59 8.28 2.68
N ASP A 36 6.94 7.62 1.57
CA ASP A 36 7.12 8.26 0.25
C ASP A 36 5.91 8.01 -0.67
N PRO A 37 4.99 8.98 -0.82
CA PRO A 37 3.85 8.87 -1.74
C PRO A 37 4.28 8.72 -3.20
N ALA A 38 5.40 9.31 -3.60
CA ALA A 38 5.87 9.29 -4.98
C ALA A 38 6.41 7.90 -5.34
N ALA A 39 7.20 7.28 -4.46
CA ALA A 39 7.64 5.90 -4.65
C ALA A 39 6.47 4.91 -4.72
N LEU A 40 5.48 5.06 -3.82
CA LEU A 40 4.24 4.25 -3.86
C LEU A 40 3.47 4.44 -5.16
N GLY A 41 3.32 5.69 -5.63
CA GLY A 41 2.68 6.00 -6.91
C GLY A 41 3.44 5.40 -8.10
N ALA A 42 4.77 5.48 -8.11
CA ALA A 42 5.59 4.87 -9.16
C ALA A 42 5.47 3.34 -9.19
N ALA A 43 5.42 2.70 -8.02
CA ALA A 43 5.16 1.27 -7.90
C ALA A 43 3.75 0.90 -8.39
N ALA A 44 2.73 1.67 -8.02
CA ALA A 44 1.35 1.48 -8.50
C ALA A 44 1.29 1.54 -10.03
N GLU A 45 1.98 2.50 -10.63
CA GLU A 45 2.04 2.72 -12.07
C GLU A 45 2.77 1.58 -12.80
N SER A 46 3.83 1.03 -12.17
CA SER A 46 4.46 -0.19 -12.66
C SER A 46 3.50 -1.37 -12.70
N TRP A 47 2.72 -1.60 -11.64
CA TRP A 47 1.72 -2.67 -11.59
C TRP A 47 0.62 -2.51 -12.65
N ARG A 48 0.16 -1.29 -12.91
CA ARG A 48 -0.81 -1.00 -13.97
C ARG A 48 -0.27 -1.41 -15.34
N ARG A 49 0.97 -1.01 -15.68
CA ARG A 49 1.59 -1.37 -16.95
C ARG A 49 1.72 -2.89 -17.12
N HIS A 50 2.09 -3.61 -16.08
CA HIS A 50 2.16 -5.08 -16.11
C HIS A 50 0.78 -5.71 -16.30
N ALA A 51 -0.24 -5.22 -15.60
CA ALA A 51 -1.62 -5.70 -15.77
C ALA A 51 -2.07 -5.58 -17.22
N GLU A 52 -1.85 -4.41 -17.84
CA GLU A 52 -2.22 -4.15 -19.23
C GLU A 52 -1.42 -4.99 -20.23
N LEU A 53 -0.11 -5.16 -20.00
CA LEU A 53 0.74 -5.98 -20.85
C LEU A 53 0.27 -7.44 -20.85
N ILE A 54 0.01 -8.00 -19.67
CA ILE A 54 -0.44 -9.39 -19.51
C ILE A 54 -1.83 -9.56 -20.10
N ASP A 55 -2.79 -8.67 -19.80
CA ASP A 55 -4.15 -8.75 -20.34
C ASP A 55 -4.13 -8.72 -21.89
N ARG A 56 -3.39 -7.78 -22.49
CA ARG A 56 -3.26 -7.71 -23.96
C ARG A 56 -2.63 -8.97 -24.54
N ALA A 57 -1.56 -9.48 -23.93
CA ALA A 57 -0.87 -10.67 -24.43
C ALA A 57 -1.79 -11.91 -24.42
N PHE A 58 -2.51 -12.14 -23.32
CA PHE A 58 -3.40 -13.30 -23.21
C PHE A 58 -4.66 -13.19 -24.06
N ARG A 59 -5.21 -11.98 -24.27
CA ARG A 59 -6.31 -11.75 -25.22
C ARG A 59 -5.87 -11.99 -26.66
N ALA A 60 -4.68 -11.51 -27.05
CA ALA A 60 -4.13 -11.75 -28.38
C ALA A 60 -3.86 -13.25 -28.61
N PHE A 61 -3.29 -13.94 -27.61
CA PHE A 61 -3.08 -15.38 -27.65
C PHE A 61 -4.41 -16.16 -27.80
N ALA A 62 -5.43 -15.79 -27.03
CA ALA A 62 -6.75 -16.41 -27.12
C ALA A 62 -7.36 -16.24 -28.52
N ALA A 63 -7.34 -15.02 -29.07
CA ALA A 63 -7.87 -14.74 -30.41
C ALA A 63 -7.14 -15.52 -31.50
N ASN A 64 -5.80 -15.54 -31.46
CA ASN A 64 -5.00 -16.29 -32.42
C ASN A 64 -5.28 -17.79 -32.32
N THR A 65 -5.33 -18.34 -31.11
CA THR A 65 -5.55 -19.77 -30.90
C THR A 65 -6.96 -20.19 -31.30
N GLU A 66 -7.97 -19.37 -31.01
CA GLU A 66 -9.35 -19.65 -31.44
C GLU A 66 -9.46 -19.73 -32.97
N SER A 67 -8.80 -18.82 -33.69
CA SER A 67 -8.73 -18.85 -35.16
C SER A 67 -8.08 -20.13 -35.69
N GLU A 68 -6.93 -20.54 -35.12
CA GLU A 68 -6.21 -21.76 -35.54
C GLU A 68 -7.01 -23.04 -35.22
N LEU A 69 -7.68 -23.08 -34.07
CA LEU A 69 -8.46 -24.24 -33.63
C LEU A 69 -9.86 -24.32 -34.27
N ALA A 70 -10.29 -23.32 -35.04
CA ALA A 70 -11.66 -23.22 -35.55
C ALA A 70 -12.07 -24.42 -36.41
N HIS A 71 -11.16 -24.94 -37.23
CA HIS A 71 -11.43 -26.02 -38.18
C HIS A 71 -10.99 -27.41 -37.69
N TRP A 72 -10.27 -27.48 -36.57
CA TRP A 72 -9.73 -28.73 -36.05
C TRP A 72 -10.78 -29.47 -35.19
N THR A 73 -11.08 -30.73 -35.51
CA THR A 73 -12.11 -31.50 -34.79
C THR A 73 -11.57 -32.81 -34.22
N GLY A 74 -12.30 -33.37 -33.26
CA GLY A 74 -11.98 -34.64 -32.60
C GLY A 74 -11.46 -34.50 -31.16
N PRO A 75 -11.27 -35.64 -30.45
CA PRO A 75 -10.98 -35.65 -29.01
C PRO A 75 -9.72 -34.88 -28.60
N VAL A 76 -8.69 -34.89 -29.45
CA VAL A 76 -7.44 -34.14 -29.22
C VAL A 76 -7.67 -32.63 -29.36
N ALA A 77 -8.46 -32.20 -30.35
CA ALA A 77 -8.82 -30.79 -30.52
C ALA A 77 -9.59 -30.27 -29.30
N ASP A 78 -10.50 -31.07 -28.75
CA ASP A 78 -11.26 -30.70 -27.54
C ASP A 78 -10.38 -30.61 -26.30
N GLN A 79 -9.40 -31.52 -26.17
CA GLN A 79 -8.40 -31.44 -25.09
C GLN A 79 -7.54 -30.18 -25.21
N THR A 80 -7.06 -29.86 -26.42
CA THR A 80 -6.31 -28.63 -26.67
C THR A 80 -7.13 -27.40 -26.32
N ARG A 81 -8.40 -27.31 -26.75
CA ARG A 81 -9.29 -26.19 -26.40
C ARG A 81 -9.49 -26.02 -24.89
N ARG A 82 -9.56 -27.12 -24.14
CA ARG A 82 -9.65 -27.06 -22.67
C ARG A 82 -8.37 -26.49 -22.06
N VAL A 83 -7.22 -27.06 -22.42
CA VAL A 83 -5.91 -26.61 -21.89
C VAL A 83 -5.63 -25.15 -22.25
N THR A 84 -5.93 -24.73 -23.48
CA THR A 84 -5.80 -23.32 -23.92
C THR A 84 -6.69 -22.40 -23.09
N ARG A 85 -7.96 -22.75 -22.87
CA ARG A 85 -8.87 -21.94 -22.04
C ARG A 85 -8.37 -21.81 -20.61
N ASP A 86 -7.90 -22.90 -20.01
CA ASP A 86 -7.36 -22.88 -18.65
C ASP A 86 -6.11 -22.01 -18.55
N PHE A 87 -5.23 -22.07 -19.55
CA PHE A 87 -4.04 -21.23 -19.63
C PHE A 87 -4.39 -19.75 -19.78
N VAL A 88 -5.32 -19.40 -20.68
CA VAL A 88 -5.82 -18.04 -20.87
C VAL A 88 -6.47 -17.51 -19.59
N ALA A 89 -7.32 -18.31 -18.94
CA ALA A 89 -7.98 -17.93 -17.70
C ALA A 89 -6.97 -17.59 -16.58
N ARG A 90 -5.90 -18.38 -16.45
CA ARG A 90 -4.81 -18.11 -15.48
C ARG A 90 -4.04 -16.83 -15.81
N GLY A 91 -3.76 -16.58 -17.08
CA GLY A 91 -3.10 -15.35 -17.52
C GLY A 91 -3.93 -14.10 -17.22
N LEU A 92 -5.23 -14.16 -17.51
CA LEU A 92 -6.16 -13.07 -17.18
C LEU A 92 -6.31 -12.88 -15.66
N ALA A 93 -6.28 -13.95 -14.88
CA ALA A 93 -6.26 -13.86 -13.42
C ALA A 93 -4.97 -13.18 -12.89
N ALA A 94 -3.81 -13.45 -13.50
CA ALA A 94 -2.56 -12.77 -13.17
C ALA A 94 -2.66 -11.26 -13.50
N ALA A 95 -3.21 -10.90 -14.66
CA ALA A 95 -3.45 -9.49 -15.00
C ALA A 95 -4.38 -8.80 -14.00
N ALA A 96 -5.47 -9.47 -13.58
CA ALA A 96 -6.38 -8.96 -12.56
C ALA A 96 -5.71 -8.77 -11.20
N THR A 97 -4.78 -9.67 -10.84
CA THR A 97 -3.97 -9.57 -9.61
C THR A 97 -3.06 -8.34 -9.65
N CYS A 98 -2.35 -8.12 -10.76
CA CYS A 98 -1.56 -6.90 -10.98
C CYS A 98 -2.43 -5.63 -10.90
N ALA A 99 -3.64 -5.65 -11.48
CA ALA A 99 -4.55 -4.51 -11.40
C ALA A 99 -5.04 -4.25 -9.96
N ALA A 100 -5.22 -5.30 -9.15
CA ALA A 100 -5.55 -5.16 -7.74
C ALA A 100 -4.39 -4.58 -6.92
N LEU A 101 -3.15 -5.03 -7.18
CA LEU A 101 -1.94 -4.46 -6.59
C LEU A 101 -1.76 -2.98 -6.95
N HIS A 102 -2.04 -2.60 -8.20
CA HIS A 102 -2.06 -1.20 -8.61
C HIS A 102 -3.01 -0.36 -7.75
N ARG A 103 -4.28 -0.78 -7.60
CA ARG A 103 -5.26 -0.03 -6.80
C ARG A 103 -4.86 0.08 -5.32
N LEU A 104 -4.31 -0.99 -4.76
CA LEU A 104 -3.82 -1.00 -3.39
C LEU A 104 -2.68 0.01 -3.20
N MET A 105 -1.66 -0.02 -4.06
CA MET A 105 -0.52 0.89 -3.98
C MET A 105 -0.93 2.35 -4.24
N ALA A 106 -1.87 2.61 -5.16
CA ALA A 106 -2.40 3.94 -5.42
C ALA A 106 -3.14 4.50 -4.19
N SER A 107 -4.01 3.69 -3.57
CA SER A 107 -4.70 4.07 -2.33
C SER A 107 -3.72 4.33 -1.19
N ASN A 108 -2.66 3.54 -1.07
CA ASN A 108 -1.61 3.77 -0.07
C ASN A 108 -0.82 5.06 -0.35
N ALA A 109 -0.58 5.42 -1.61
CA ALA A 109 0.05 6.68 -1.97
C ALA A 109 -0.83 7.89 -1.59
N GLU A 110 -2.14 7.82 -1.82
CA GLU A 110 -3.10 8.85 -1.40
C GLU A 110 -3.18 8.99 0.12
N ALA A 111 -3.22 7.86 0.84
CA ALA A 111 -3.18 7.84 2.30
C ALA A 111 -1.87 8.46 2.82
N ALA A 112 -0.73 8.07 2.25
CA ALA A 112 0.58 8.62 2.57
C ALA A 112 0.63 10.15 2.39
N GLN A 113 0.13 10.64 1.26
CA GLN A 113 0.04 12.08 1.00
C GLN A 113 -0.87 12.80 2.01
N SER A 114 -1.99 12.17 2.36
CA SER A 114 -2.95 12.73 3.33
C SER A 114 -2.35 12.85 4.73
N ILE A 115 -1.63 11.81 5.19
CA ILE A 115 -0.94 11.81 6.49
C ILE A 115 0.15 12.90 6.50
N ARG A 116 0.97 12.97 5.46
CA ARG A 116 2.00 14.03 5.34
C ARG A 116 1.41 15.43 5.30
N GLY A 117 0.23 15.60 4.70
CA GLY A 117 -0.47 16.88 4.64
C GLY A 117 -1.15 17.28 5.95
N ALA A 118 -1.60 16.30 6.74
CA ALA A 118 -2.25 16.53 8.03
C ALA A 118 -1.24 16.81 9.15
N LEU A 119 -0.01 16.29 9.05
CA LEU A 119 1.01 16.43 10.07
C LEU A 119 1.76 17.77 9.95
N LEU A 120 1.50 18.67 10.90
CA LEU A 120 2.21 19.95 11.00
C LEU A 120 3.65 19.77 11.51
N PRO A 121 4.59 20.64 11.09
CA PRO A 121 5.96 20.61 11.61
C PRO A 121 5.99 20.88 13.12
N PRO A 122 7.01 20.36 13.82
CA PRO A 122 7.21 20.63 15.23
C PRO A 122 7.40 22.14 15.49
N PRO A 123 6.90 22.65 16.62
CA PRO A 123 7.10 24.04 16.98
C PRO A 123 8.59 24.34 17.17
N ALA A 124 8.99 25.57 16.82
CA ALA A 124 10.37 25.99 16.98
C ALA A 124 10.80 25.92 18.46
N PRO A 125 12.09 25.64 18.73
CA PRO A 125 12.59 25.59 20.10
C PRO A 125 12.46 26.96 20.78
N TYR A 126 12.26 26.95 22.10
CA TYR A 126 12.18 28.17 22.90
C TYR A 126 13.41 29.04 22.68
N ARG A 127 13.17 30.33 22.40
CA ARG A 127 14.24 31.34 22.29
C ARG A 127 14.12 32.34 23.44
N PRO A 128 15.12 32.39 24.35
CA PRO A 128 15.18 33.39 25.40
C PRO A 128 15.19 34.82 24.84
N LEU A 129 14.76 35.79 25.65
CA LEU A 129 14.94 37.21 25.35
C LEU A 129 16.42 37.58 25.26
N ALA A 130 16.75 38.51 24.36
CA ALA A 130 18.11 39.02 24.20
C ALA A 130 18.59 39.80 25.44
N ASP A 131 17.66 40.43 26.17
CA ASP A 131 17.94 41.07 27.45
C ASP A 131 17.79 40.05 28.61
N PRO A 132 18.88 39.71 29.32
CA PRO A 132 18.83 38.76 30.43
C PRO A 132 17.98 39.23 31.61
N ALA A 133 17.87 40.54 31.85
CA ALA A 133 17.04 41.07 32.94
C ALA A 133 15.55 40.88 32.62
N ALA A 134 15.14 41.20 31.39
CA ALA A 134 13.80 40.91 30.92
C ALA A 134 13.50 39.39 30.89
N GLU A 135 14.47 38.55 30.52
CA GLU A 135 14.32 37.09 30.59
C GLU A 135 14.13 36.60 32.04
N ALA A 136 14.84 37.15 33.02
CA ALA A 136 14.67 36.77 34.42
C ALA A 136 13.27 37.10 34.95
N VAL A 137 12.67 38.22 34.49
CA VAL A 137 11.32 38.65 34.93
C VAL A 137 10.21 37.93 34.17
N HIS A 138 10.35 37.76 32.85
CA HIS A 138 9.25 37.30 31.98
C HIS A 138 9.44 35.88 31.43
N GLY A 139 10.66 35.34 31.48
CA GLY A 139 11.01 34.06 30.88
C GLY A 139 10.29 32.87 31.49
N GLY A 140 9.90 32.94 32.77
CA GLY A 140 9.09 31.89 33.40
C GLY A 140 7.72 31.73 32.72
N ARG A 141 6.99 32.83 32.56
CA ARG A 141 5.68 32.83 31.86
C ARG A 141 5.84 32.44 30.39
N ARG A 142 6.83 32.98 29.69
CA ARG A 142 7.08 32.67 28.27
C ARG A 142 7.44 31.21 28.04
N ARG A 143 8.27 30.60 28.90
CA ARG A 143 8.57 29.16 28.84
C ARG A 143 7.32 28.32 29.08
N MET A 144 6.52 28.67 30.09
CA MET A 144 5.26 27.97 30.33
C MET A 144 4.30 28.04 29.14
N GLU A 145 4.14 29.23 28.53
CA GLU A 145 3.32 29.40 27.32
C GLU A 145 3.86 28.55 26.16
N HIS A 146 5.18 28.55 25.94
CA HIS A 146 5.82 27.71 24.91
C HIS A 146 5.65 26.21 25.19
N ASP A 147 5.82 25.76 26.43
CA ASP A 147 5.67 24.35 26.82
C ASP A 147 4.22 23.88 26.62
N LEU A 148 3.23 24.73 26.89
CA LEU A 148 1.82 24.45 26.64
C LEU A 148 1.52 24.33 25.15
N GLU A 149 2.01 25.27 24.33
CA GLU A 149 1.87 25.22 22.87
C GLU A 149 2.55 23.97 22.28
N ALA A 150 3.75 23.63 22.76
CA ALA A 150 4.48 22.45 22.32
C ALA A 150 3.78 21.14 22.70
N ALA A 151 3.22 21.07 23.92
CA ALA A 151 2.45 19.91 24.36
C ALA A 151 1.15 19.74 23.54
N ALA A 152 0.46 20.84 23.22
CA ALA A 152 -0.73 20.81 22.37
C ALA A 152 -0.39 20.32 20.95
N ALA A 153 0.68 20.85 20.35
CA ALA A 153 1.13 20.44 19.01
C ALA A 153 1.51 18.95 18.95
N LEU A 154 2.16 18.42 20.00
CA LEU A 154 2.45 16.99 20.11
C LEU A 154 1.17 16.14 20.25
N ALA A 155 0.19 16.61 21.01
CA ALA A 155 -1.10 15.93 21.12
C ALA A 155 -1.81 15.86 19.74
N ASP A 156 -1.85 16.97 19.00
CA ASP A 156 -2.41 17.02 17.65
C ASP A 156 -1.67 16.07 16.69
N ALA A 157 -0.33 16.05 16.74
CA ALA A 157 0.46 15.11 15.93
C ALA A 157 0.12 13.65 16.25
N ARG A 158 -0.04 13.31 17.53
CA ARG A 158 -0.45 11.96 17.96
C ARG A 158 -1.88 11.62 17.54
N ASP A 159 -2.78 12.59 17.55
CA ASP A 159 -4.15 12.42 17.05
C ASP A 159 -4.16 12.18 15.54
N VAL A 160 -3.32 12.86 14.76
CA VAL A 160 -3.13 12.55 13.34
C VAL A 160 -2.69 11.11 13.16
N MET A 161 -1.70 10.63 13.92
CA MET A 161 -1.26 9.24 13.82
C MET A 161 -2.33 8.24 14.31
N THR A 162 -3.11 8.61 15.32
CA THR A 162 -4.15 7.74 15.88
C THR A 162 -5.37 7.63 14.99
N TYR A 163 -5.83 8.75 14.41
CA TYR A 163 -7.13 8.83 13.73
C TYR A 163 -7.01 8.96 12.21
N VAL A 164 -5.91 9.48 11.68
CA VAL A 164 -5.66 9.53 10.23
C VAL A 164 -4.86 8.30 9.83
N TYR A 165 -3.63 8.15 10.32
CA TYR A 165 -2.74 7.05 9.89
C TYR A 165 -3.39 5.67 10.07
N ASN A 166 -3.87 5.35 11.27
CA ASN A 166 -4.47 4.03 11.54
C ASN A 166 -5.79 3.77 10.81
N ALA A 167 -6.48 4.82 10.35
CA ALA A 167 -7.72 4.71 9.60
C ALA A 167 -7.48 4.58 8.10
N THR A 168 -6.45 5.23 7.57
CA THR A 168 -6.19 5.30 6.13
C THR A 168 -5.19 4.27 5.62
N LEU A 169 -4.20 3.89 6.43
CA LEU A 169 -3.23 2.86 6.05
C LEU A 169 -3.67 1.52 6.66
N PRO A 170 -4.05 0.52 5.83
CA PRO A 170 -4.26 -0.83 6.34
C PRO A 170 -2.94 -1.39 6.89
N ALA A 171 -3.03 -2.28 7.87
CA ALA A 171 -1.86 -2.92 8.46
C ALA A 171 -1.04 -3.64 7.37
N SER A 172 0.28 -3.61 7.51
CA SER A 172 1.20 -4.27 6.57
C SER A 172 0.81 -5.74 6.35
N GLY A 173 0.72 -6.13 5.07
CA GLY A 173 0.32 -7.48 4.65
C GLY A 173 -1.20 -7.71 4.57
N ASP A 174 -2.04 -6.78 5.04
CA ASP A 174 -3.49 -6.91 4.88
C ASP A 174 -3.90 -6.70 3.41
N ARG A 175 -4.86 -7.51 2.94
CA ARG A 175 -5.47 -7.44 1.59
C ARG A 175 -4.50 -7.52 0.41
N VAL A 176 -3.28 -8.03 0.60
CA VAL A 176 -2.33 -8.23 -0.52
C VAL A 176 -2.85 -9.36 -1.42
N PRO A 177 -3.17 -9.09 -2.70
CA PRO A 177 -3.62 -10.11 -3.64
C PRO A 177 -2.53 -11.16 -3.91
N ARG A 178 -2.93 -12.42 -4.09
CA ARG A 178 -2.01 -13.53 -4.39
C ARG A 178 -2.14 -13.97 -5.85
N PHE A 179 -1.00 -14.25 -6.47
CA PHE A 179 -0.97 -14.94 -7.75
C PHE A 179 -1.36 -16.41 -7.55
N ALA A 180 -2.12 -16.97 -8.50
CA ALA A 180 -2.38 -18.40 -8.51
C ALA A 180 -1.06 -19.18 -8.66
N PRO A 181 -0.88 -20.30 -7.93
CA PRO A 181 0.32 -21.11 -8.06
C PRO A 181 0.47 -21.66 -9.48
N ALA A 182 1.72 -21.84 -9.89
CA ALA A 182 2.05 -22.51 -11.15
C ALA A 182 1.46 -23.94 -11.15
N PRO A 183 1.03 -24.47 -12.30
CA PRO A 183 0.64 -25.87 -12.37
C PRO A 183 1.81 -26.76 -11.95
N GLU A 184 1.55 -27.74 -11.09
CA GLU A 184 2.51 -28.82 -10.83
C GLU A 184 2.88 -29.44 -12.19
N PRO A 185 4.19 -29.58 -12.51
CA PRO A 185 4.59 -30.35 -13.68
C PRO A 185 4.08 -31.78 -13.46
N GLY A 186 3.07 -32.17 -14.25
CA GLY A 186 2.30 -33.38 -14.02
C GLY A 186 3.19 -34.57 -13.69
N GLY A 187 2.98 -35.15 -12.50
CA GLY A 187 3.59 -36.41 -12.11
C GLY A 187 3.25 -37.45 -13.16
N GLY A 188 4.20 -37.69 -14.06
CA GLY A 188 4.18 -38.80 -14.99
C GLY A 188 4.22 -40.09 -14.18
N ARG A 189 3.04 -40.60 -13.82
CA ARG A 189 2.90 -42.00 -13.47
C ARG A 189 3.01 -42.78 -14.77
N ARG A 190 4.15 -43.45 -14.88
CA ARG A 190 4.45 -44.56 -15.80
C ARG A 190 3.37 -45.63 -15.74
#